data_AF-A0A6M8MHC4-F1
#
_entry.id   AF-A0A6M8MHC4-F1
#
_cell.length_a   1.000
_cell.length_b   1.000
_cell.length_c   1.000
_cell.angle_alpha   90.00
_cell.angle_beta   90.00
_cell.angle_gamma   90.00
#
_symmetry.space_group_name_H-M   'P 1'
#
loop_
_entity.id
_entity.type
_entity.pdbx_description
1 polymer ?
#
loop_
_entity_poly.entity_id
_entity_poly.type
_entity_poly.pdbx_seq_one_letter_code
_entity_poly.pdbx_strand_id
1 'polypeptide(L)'
;MKQLLFLLALCSFAFSTQCEVKIEQIQKEIAYAKNYNHQEKALSLELALKEVQADCAKDPLFYDKKLEAKKLKEQEVEKIEQELKELKKQKDYMSKAEYKSKKEALKDKKDKIKKEIKEYIDNL
;
A
#
# COMPACT_ATOMS: atom_id res chain seq x y z
N MET A 1 57.18 -7.56 2.52
CA MET A 1 55.96 -7.04 1.87
C MET A 1 54.77 -7.48 2.72
N LYS A 2 54.11 -6.52 3.38
CA LYS A 2 53.13 -6.75 4.45
C LYS A 2 51.77 -6.99 3.80
N GLN A 3 51.22 -8.19 4.03
CA GLN A 3 49.94 -8.65 3.49
C GLN A 3 48.81 -7.67 3.83
N LEU A 4 48.13 -7.20 2.79
CA LEU A 4 46.96 -6.32 2.89
C LEU A 4 45.74 -7.20 3.21
N LEU A 5 45.31 -7.18 4.47
CA LEU A 5 44.07 -7.83 4.92
C LEU A 5 42.90 -6.94 4.49
N PHE A 6 42.32 -7.23 3.32
CA PHE A 6 41.06 -6.62 2.88
C PHE A 6 39.91 -7.21 3.71
N LEU A 7 39.45 -6.48 4.73
CA LEU A 7 38.18 -6.74 5.38
C LEU A 7 37.05 -6.35 4.42
N LEU A 8 36.50 -7.33 3.69
CA LEU A 8 35.24 -7.15 2.97
C LEU A 8 34.11 -7.11 4.00
N ALA A 9 33.74 -5.91 4.43
CA ALA A 9 32.50 -5.70 5.18
C ALA A 9 31.31 -5.99 4.24
N LEU A 10 30.76 -7.19 4.34
CA LEU A 10 29.47 -7.54 3.75
C LEU A 10 28.40 -6.71 4.48
N CYS A 11 28.04 -5.56 3.93
CA CYS A 11 26.81 -4.88 4.31
C CYS A 11 25.64 -5.76 3.89
N SER A 12 25.12 -6.57 4.82
CA SER A 12 23.82 -7.21 4.66
C SER A 12 22.78 -6.10 4.55
N PHE A 13 22.29 -5.85 3.34
CA PHE A 13 21.06 -5.08 3.16
C PHE A 13 19.92 -5.91 3.75
N ALA A 14 19.63 -5.69 5.04
CA ALA A 14 18.42 -6.21 5.64
C ALA A 14 17.24 -5.56 4.92
N PHE A 15 16.54 -6.35 4.09
CA PHE A 15 15.29 -5.91 3.49
C PHE A 15 14.25 -5.97 4.61
N SER A 16 13.91 -4.80 5.17
CA SER A 16 12.89 -4.73 6.22
C SER A 16 11.53 -5.06 5.63
N THR A 17 10.79 -5.94 6.31
CA THR A 17 9.42 -6.28 5.93
C THR A 17 8.48 -5.12 6.26
N GLN A 18 7.31 -5.05 5.61
CA GLN A 18 6.29 -4.07 5.99
C GLN A 18 5.82 -4.27 7.45
N CYS A 19 5.93 -5.49 7.97
CA CYS A 19 5.73 -5.79 9.38
C CYS A 19 6.68 -5.01 10.29
N GLU A 20 7.99 -5.10 10.04
CA GLU A 20 9.01 -4.39 10.82
C GLU A 20 8.82 -2.87 10.74
N VAL A 21 8.60 -2.34 9.53
CA VAL A 21 8.37 -0.91 9.31
C VAL A 21 7.15 -0.41 10.09
N LYS A 22 6.02 -1.13 10.05
CA LYS A 22 4.77 -0.72 10.70
C LYS A 22 4.89 -0.79 12.22
N ILE A 23 5.53 -1.83 12.76
CA ILE A 23 5.82 -1.95 14.20
C ILE A 23 6.67 -0.78 14.69
N GLU A 24 7.76 -0.47 13.98
CA GLU A 24 8.67 0.63 14.35
C GLU A 24 7.96 1.99 14.30
N GLN A 25 7.13 2.23 13.29
CA GLN A 25 6.34 3.46 13.16
C GLN A 25 5.36 3.64 14.33
N ILE A 26 4.58 2.61 14.66
CA ILE A 26 3.63 2.69 15.78
C ILE A 26 4.37 2.90 17.11
N GLN A 27 5.52 2.25 17.32
CA GLN A 27 6.34 2.47 18.51
C GLN A 27 6.83 3.92 18.62
N LYS A 28 7.27 4.53 17.50
CA LYS A 28 7.63 5.96 17.45
C LYS A 28 6.44 6.85 17.79
N GLU A 29 5.25 6.55 17.28
CA GLU A 29 4.03 7.31 17.59
C GLU A 29 3.58 7.15 19.05
N ILE A 30 3.74 5.97 19.65
CA ILE A 30 3.49 5.76 21.08
C ILE A 30 4.45 6.61 21.91
N ALA A 31 5.74 6.58 21.60
CA ALA A 31 6.74 7.38 22.29
C ALA A 31 6.43 8.88 22.21
N TYR A 32 6.05 9.36 21.02
CA TYR A 32 5.58 10.73 20.81
C TYR A 32 4.34 11.01 21.68
N ALA A 33 3.30 10.19 21.60
CA ALA A 33 2.07 10.40 22.36
C ALA A 33 2.32 10.47 23.88
N LYS A 34 3.19 9.59 24.41
CA LYS A 34 3.59 9.62 25.82
C LYS A 34 4.36 10.89 26.18
N ASN A 35 5.30 11.32 25.33
CA ASN A 35 6.10 12.52 25.58
C ASN A 35 5.28 13.81 25.62
N TYR A 36 4.18 13.87 24.86
CA TYR A 36 3.28 15.02 24.81
C TYR A 36 2.00 14.85 25.66
N ASN A 37 2.01 13.93 26.64
CA ASN A 37 0.90 13.67 27.57
C ASN A 37 -0.44 13.30 26.91
N HIS A 38 -0.40 12.70 25.72
CA HIS A 38 -1.58 12.17 25.02
C HIS A 38 -1.85 10.72 25.41
N GLN A 39 -2.22 10.47 26.67
CA GLN A 39 -2.35 9.13 27.23
C GLN A 39 -3.39 8.25 26.50
N GLU A 40 -4.56 8.78 26.17
CA GLU A 40 -5.60 8.04 25.42
C GLU A 40 -5.12 7.61 24.03
N LYS A 41 -4.36 8.49 23.35
CA LYS A 41 -3.76 8.17 22.06
C LYS A 41 -2.70 7.08 22.20
N ALA A 42 -1.85 7.17 23.23
CA ALA A 42 -0.83 6.16 23.50
C ALA A 42 -1.46 4.77 23.74
N LEU A 43 -2.53 4.69 24.53
CA LEU A 43 -3.25 3.44 24.76
C LEU A 43 -3.87 2.87 23.48
N SER A 44 -4.50 3.72 22.66
CA SER A 44 -5.05 3.30 21.36
C SER A 44 -3.96 2.75 20.44
N LEU A 45 -2.80 3.41 20.38
CA LEU A 45 -1.66 2.97 19.57
C LEU A 45 -1.03 1.67 20.11
N GLU A 46 -1.01 1.46 21.43
CA GLU A 46 -0.54 0.20 22.03
C GLU A 46 -1.46 -0.98 21.69
N LEU A 47 -2.78 -0.76 21.60
CA LEU A 47 -3.71 -1.77 21.11
C LEU A 47 -3.47 -2.08 19.62
N ALA A 48 -3.34 -1.05 18.79
CA ALA A 48 -3.01 -1.22 17.37
C ALA A 48 -1.67 -1.95 17.17
N LEU A 49 -0.66 -1.67 18.01
CA LEU A 49 0.62 -2.37 17.98
C LEU A 49 0.45 -3.87 18.22
N LYS A 50 -0.39 -4.26 19.18
CA LYS A 50 -0.67 -5.68 19.46
C LYS A 50 -1.36 -6.37 18.30
N GLU A 51 -2.28 -5.70 17.63
CA GLU A 51 -2.95 -6.23 16.44
C GLU A 51 -1.96 -6.44 15.29
N VAL A 52 -1.12 -5.44 14.99
CA VAL A 52 -0.07 -5.53 13.97
C VAL A 52 0.91 -6.66 14.30
N GLN A 53 1.34 -6.78 15.56
CA GLN A 53 2.22 -7.87 16.00
C GLN A 53 1.57 -9.24 15.85
N ALA A 54 0.27 -9.37 16.14
CA ALA A 54 -0.46 -10.62 15.98
C ALA A 54 -0.60 -11.02 14.49
N ASP A 55 -0.86 -10.05 13.61
CA ASP A 55 -0.91 -10.29 12.17
C ASP A 55 0.47 -10.72 11.63
N CYS A 56 1.53 -10.03 12.04
CA CYS A 56 2.91 -10.35 11.66
C CYS A 56 3.40 -11.69 12.24
N ALA A 57 2.93 -12.10 13.42
CA ALA A 57 3.23 -13.41 13.99
C ALA A 57 2.55 -14.54 13.22
N LYS A 58 1.35 -14.31 12.65
CA LYS A 58 0.67 -15.28 11.79
C LYS A 58 1.36 -15.41 10.43
N ASP A 59 1.76 -14.28 9.85
CA ASP A 59 2.42 -14.23 8.54
C ASP A 59 3.41 -13.04 8.50
N PRO A 60 4.73 -13.29 8.49
CA PRO A 60 5.73 -12.23 8.45
C PRO A 60 5.64 -11.31 7.23
N LEU A 61 4.98 -11.77 6.15
CA LEU A 61 4.76 -11.01 4.92
C LEU A 61 3.33 -10.50 4.80
N PHE A 62 2.54 -10.51 5.88
CA PHE A 62 1.13 -10.11 5.83
C PHE A 62 0.95 -8.73 5.19
N TYR A 63 1.66 -7.72 5.71
CA TYR A 63 1.57 -6.36 5.20
C TYR A 63 2.25 -6.18 3.84
N ASP A 64 3.26 -6.99 3.51
CA ASP A 64 3.90 -6.99 2.18
C ASP A 64 2.93 -7.48 1.11
N LYS A 65 2.27 -8.62 1.34
CA LYS A 65 1.21 -9.15 0.48
C LYS A 65 0.06 -8.17 0.35
N LYS A 66 -0.30 -7.52 1.47
CA LYS A 66 -1.32 -6.48 1.46
C LYS A 66 -0.92 -5.30 0.55
N LEU A 67 0.30 -4.82 0.70
CA LEU A 67 0.83 -3.74 -0.12
C LEU A 67 0.90 -4.12 -1.61
N GLU A 68 1.30 -5.35 -1.92
CA GLU A 68 1.34 -5.86 -3.30
C GLU A 68 -0.07 -5.92 -3.92
N ALA A 69 -1.05 -6.46 -3.20
CA ALA A 69 -2.44 -6.49 -3.66
C ALA A 69 -2.98 -5.08 -3.95
N LYS A 70 -2.65 -4.10 -3.10
CA LYS A 70 -2.97 -2.70 -3.34
C LYS A 70 -2.33 -2.18 -4.63
N LYS A 71 -1.03 -2.40 -4.83
CA LYS A 71 -0.31 -1.95 -6.03
C LYS A 71 -0.91 -2.54 -7.31
N LEU A 72 -1.29 -3.82 -7.29
CA LEU A 72 -1.95 -4.47 -8.43
C LEU A 72 -3.28 -3.79 -8.78
N LYS A 73 -4.10 -3.46 -7.79
CA LYS A 73 -5.35 -2.73 -8.00
C LYS A 73 -5.12 -1.30 -8.52
N GLU A 74 -4.10 -0.61 -8.03
CA GLU A 74 -3.70 0.70 -8.53
C GLU A 74 -3.29 0.64 -10.01
N GLN A 75 -2.52 -0.39 -10.40
CA GLN A 75 -2.18 -0.64 -11.81
C GLN A 75 -3.42 -0.93 -12.67
N GLU A 76 -4.44 -1.61 -12.15
CA GLU A 76 -5.70 -1.80 -12.87
C GLU A 76 -6.44 -0.48 -13.09
N VAL A 77 -6.43 0.42 -12.10
CA VAL A 77 -6.98 1.77 -12.24
C VAL A 77 -6.24 2.54 -13.34
N GLU A 78 -4.91 2.46 -13.36
CA GLU A 78 -4.09 3.10 -14.41
C GLU A 78 -4.40 2.55 -15.81
N LYS A 79 -4.56 1.23 -15.95
CA LYS A 79 -4.98 0.60 -17.22
C LYS A 79 -6.34 1.12 -17.67
N ILE A 80 -7.32 1.22 -16.78
CA ILE A 80 -8.64 1.76 -17.12
C ILE A 80 -8.55 3.25 -17.51
N GLU A 81 -7.66 4.02 -16.89
CA GLU A 81 -7.41 5.40 -17.30
C GLU A 81 -6.80 5.51 -18.69
N GLN A 82 -5.91 4.58 -19.06
CA GLN A 82 -5.39 4.45 -20.41
C GLN A 82 -6.50 4.06 -21.40
N GLU A 83 -7.33 3.08 -21.07
CA GLU A 83 -8.49 2.68 -21.89
C GLU A 83 -9.46 3.84 -22.10
N LEU A 84 -9.72 4.66 -21.08
CA LEU A 84 -10.54 5.88 -21.20
C LEU A 84 -9.90 6.92 -22.13
N LYS A 85 -8.56 7.06 -22.14
CA LYS A 85 -7.83 7.94 -23.06
C LYS A 85 -7.93 7.43 -24.50
N GLU A 86 -7.75 6.13 -24.72
CA GLU A 86 -7.88 5.52 -26.04
C GLU A 86 -9.32 5.59 -26.56
N LEU A 87 -10.32 5.32 -25.71
CA LEU A 87 -11.73 5.46 -26.04
C LEU A 87 -12.06 6.90 -26.48
N LYS A 88 -11.44 7.91 -25.85
CA LYS A 88 -11.61 9.32 -26.24
C LYS A 88 -11.06 9.60 -27.64
N LYS A 89 -9.92 8.98 -28.04
CA LYS A 89 -9.36 9.10 -29.40
C LYS A 89 -10.25 8.43 -30.44
N GLN A 90 -10.93 7.36 -30.06
CA GLN A 90 -11.81 6.59 -30.96
C GLN A 90 -13.24 7.16 -31.06
N LYS A 91 -13.54 8.26 -30.34
CA LYS A 91 -14.89 8.82 -30.22
C LYS A 91 -15.56 9.07 -31.58
N ASP A 92 -14.81 9.53 -32.57
CA ASP A 92 -15.35 9.91 -33.89
C ASP A 92 -15.61 8.69 -34.80
N TYR A 93 -15.12 7.50 -34.41
CA TYR A 93 -15.30 6.25 -35.15
C TYR A 93 -16.45 5.40 -34.61
N MET A 94 -17.21 5.89 -33.63
CA MET A 94 -18.31 5.17 -33.00
C MET A 94 -19.53 6.04 -32.76
N SER A 95 -20.68 5.41 -32.55
CA SER A 95 -21.91 6.15 -32.25
C SER A 95 -21.82 6.83 -30.87
N LYS A 96 -22.54 7.94 -30.70
CA LYS A 96 -22.62 8.64 -29.40
C LYS A 96 -23.13 7.73 -28.27
N ALA A 97 -24.09 6.84 -28.58
CA ALA A 97 -24.64 5.90 -27.61
C ALA A 97 -23.59 4.87 -27.18
N GLU A 98 -22.86 4.30 -28.14
CA GLU A 98 -21.79 3.34 -27.88
C GLU A 98 -20.65 3.95 -27.05
N TYR A 99 -20.19 5.15 -27.42
CA TYR A 99 -19.16 5.86 -26.67
C TYR A 99 -19.58 6.12 -25.21
N LYS A 100 -20.82 6.56 -25.00
CA LYS A 100 -21.36 6.83 -23.67
C LYS A 100 -21.40 5.56 -22.83
N SER A 101 -21.93 4.47 -23.38
CA SER A 101 -22.03 3.18 -22.70
C SER A 101 -20.65 2.62 -22.31
N LYS A 102 -19.69 2.59 -23.24
CA LYS A 102 -18.31 2.12 -22.95
C LYS A 102 -17.63 2.98 -21.88
N LYS A 103 -17.80 4.31 -21.95
CA LYS A 103 -17.22 5.24 -20.98
C LYS A 103 -17.81 5.06 -19.59
N GLU A 104 -19.11 4.85 -19.47
CA GLU A 104 -19.79 4.58 -18.19
C GLU A 104 -19.32 3.26 -17.59
N ALA A 105 -19.28 2.18 -18.37
CA ALA A 105 -18.77 0.89 -17.91
C ALA A 105 -17.32 0.96 -17.37
N LEU A 106 -16.43 1.69 -18.06
CA LEU A 106 -15.05 1.89 -17.60
C LEU A 106 -14.99 2.72 -16.32
N LYS A 107 -15.83 3.76 -16.18
CA LYS A 107 -15.91 4.56 -14.96
C LYS A 107 -16.43 3.73 -13.78
N ASP A 108 -17.49 2.96 -13.98
CA ASP A 108 -18.06 2.13 -12.93
C ASP A 108 -17.06 1.07 -12.46
N LYS A 109 -16.33 0.44 -13.39
CA LYS A 109 -15.24 -0.49 -13.06
C LYS A 109 -14.14 0.20 -12.25
N LYS A 110 -13.71 1.39 -12.68
CA LYS A 110 -12.70 2.19 -11.96
C LYS A 110 -13.16 2.54 -10.55
N ASP A 111 -14.39 3.00 -10.40
CA ASP A 111 -14.94 3.43 -9.12
C ASP A 111 -15.10 2.24 -8.16
N LYS A 112 -15.48 1.06 -8.68
CA LYS A 112 -15.49 -0.18 -7.91
C LYS A 112 -14.09 -0.55 -7.40
N ILE A 113 -13.09 -0.56 -8.27
CA ILE A 113 -11.70 -0.89 -7.86
C ILE A 113 -11.18 0.13 -6.84
N LYS A 114 -11.46 1.43 -7.03
CA LYS A 114 -11.11 2.47 -6.06
C LYS A 114 -11.77 2.26 -4.70
N LYS A 115 -13.04 1.84 -4.68
CA LYS A 115 -13.74 1.51 -3.44
C LYS A 115 -13.09 0.31 -2.75
N GLU A 116 -12.73 -0.72 -3.50
CA GLU A 116 -12.02 -1.87 -2.96
C GLU A 116 -10.62 -1.52 -2.42
N ILE A 117 -9.87 -0.62 -3.08
CA ILE A 117 -8.60 -0.11 -2.56
C ILE A 117 -8.82 0.64 -1.25
N LYS A 118 -9.85 1.48 -1.17
CA LYS A 118 -10.17 2.25 0.03
C LYS A 118 -10.54 1.35 1.20
N GLU A 119 -11.47 0.42 1.00
CA GLU A 119 -11.85 -0.56 2.02
C GLU A 119 -10.63 -1.37 2.48
N TYR A 120 -9.68 -1.64 1.59
CA TYR A 120 -8.45 -2.32 1.94
C TYR A 120 -7.51 -1.50 2.83
N ILE A 121 -7.40 -0.19 2.56
CA ILE A 121 -6.60 0.76 3.36
C ILE A 121 -7.24 0.99 4.74
N ASP A 122 -8.57 1.08 4.79
CA ASP A 122 -9.28 1.33 6.04
C ASP A 122 -9.24 0.10 6.98
N ASN A 123 -8.99 -1.10 6.44
CA ASN A 123 -8.81 -2.37 7.18
C ASN A 123 -7.33 -2.78 7.35
N LEU A 124 -6.40 -1.82 7.22
CA LEU A 124 -4.95 -2.05 7.21
C LEU A 124 -4.26 -1.52 8.45
#